data_AF-A0A9D2Q071-F1
#
_entry.id   AF-A0A9D2Q071-F1
#
_cell.length_a   1.000
_cell.length_b   1.000
_cell.length_c   1.000
_cell.angle_alpha   90.00
_cell.angle_beta   90.00
_cell.angle_gamma   90.00
#
_symmetry.space_group_name_H-M   'P 1'
#
loop_
_entity.id
_entity.type
_entity.pdbx_description
1 polymer ?
#
loop_
_entity_poly.entity_id
_entity_poly.type
_entity_poly.pdbx_seq_one_letter_code
_entity_poly.pdbx_strand_id
1 'polypeptide(L)'
;MTPRDARRVSARRAGGTRRRFRTVLGVPVPMVILSLVIAALLGAQLAKALEQSTTSSSHVTGASVDSDASTGKNSAGLAVVTEATLGTEVQRLVDTGTIQSMTSFDAAQCLREQGITESVLIMEEVSWGAEDTSGWLLVHGPVDRETLRANGGIISATVVLPTCGTGAHDEDPGQDRLWAGHVMIGSL
;
A
#
# COMPACT_ATOMS: atom_id res chain seq x y z
N MET A 1 90.61 34.23 -25.73
CA MET A 1 90.34 33.13 -24.78
C MET A 1 88.90 33.23 -24.33
N THR A 2 88.04 32.32 -24.78
CA THR A 2 86.64 32.22 -24.35
C THR A 2 86.30 30.73 -24.28
N PRO A 3 85.97 30.18 -23.10
CA PRO A 3 85.27 28.92 -23.02
C PRO A 3 83.76 29.13 -22.92
N ARG A 4 83.08 28.13 -23.47
CA ARG A 4 81.65 27.92 -23.56
C ARG A 4 81.03 27.77 -22.16
N ASP A 5 79.75 28.10 -22.03
CA ASP A 5 78.79 27.09 -21.60
C ASP A 5 77.35 27.48 -21.96
N ALA A 6 76.79 26.68 -22.85
CA ALA A 6 75.38 26.64 -23.14
C ALA A 6 74.67 25.78 -22.09
N ARG A 7 73.34 25.96 -22.01
CA ARG A 7 72.36 24.95 -21.59
C ARG A 7 71.97 24.96 -20.11
N ARG A 8 70.97 25.78 -19.78
CA ARG A 8 69.92 25.36 -18.85
C ARG A 8 68.58 25.42 -19.55
N VAL A 9 68.24 24.30 -20.18
CA VAL A 9 66.86 23.97 -20.54
C VAL A 9 66.14 23.73 -19.22
N SER A 10 65.31 24.67 -18.83
CA SER A 10 64.39 24.52 -17.69
C SER A 10 63.47 23.35 -17.98
N ALA A 11 63.72 22.23 -17.30
CA ALA A 11 62.91 21.04 -17.37
C ALA A 11 61.47 21.37 -16.96
N ARG A 12 60.55 21.35 -17.94
CA ARG A 12 59.11 21.24 -17.70
C ARG A 12 58.86 19.92 -16.95
N ARG A 13 58.86 19.95 -15.62
CA ARG A 13 58.18 18.91 -14.84
C ARG A 13 56.69 19.17 -14.96
N ALA A 14 56.09 18.56 -15.99
CA ALA A 14 54.68 18.26 -16.02
C ALA A 14 54.36 17.34 -14.83
N GLY A 15 54.04 17.95 -13.69
CA GLY A 15 53.51 17.27 -12.53
C GLY A 15 52.08 16.86 -12.83
N GLY A 16 51.93 15.78 -13.60
CA GLY A 16 50.64 15.13 -13.81
C GLY A 16 50.00 14.85 -12.46
N THR A 17 48.79 15.35 -12.30
CA THR A 17 47.86 15.11 -11.19
C THR A 17 47.60 13.60 -11.06
N ARG A 18 48.52 12.88 -10.43
CA ARG A 18 48.27 11.51 -9.96
C ARG A 18 47.30 11.63 -8.79
N ARG A 19 46.00 11.64 -9.11
CA ARG A 19 44.93 11.31 -8.16
C ARG A 19 45.25 9.92 -7.62
N ARG A 20 45.90 9.87 -6.46
CA ARG A 20 46.11 8.62 -5.72
C ARG A 20 44.75 8.26 -5.15
N PHE A 21 44.01 7.41 -5.86
CA PHE A 21 42.84 6.75 -5.31
C PHE A 21 43.35 5.91 -4.13
N ARG A 22 43.04 6.33 -2.90
CA ARG A 22 43.25 5.49 -1.72
C ARG A 22 42.42 4.23 -1.94
N THR A 23 43.06 3.08 -1.90
CA THR A 23 42.43 1.77 -1.90
C THR A 23 42.33 1.30 -0.47
N VAL A 24 41.14 0.94 -0.03
CA VAL A 24 40.91 0.26 1.26
C VAL A 24 40.46 -1.15 0.91
N LEU A 25 41.14 -2.17 1.46
CA LEU A 25 40.83 -3.59 1.20
C LEU A 25 40.93 -4.05 -0.27
N GLY A 26 41.81 -3.45 -1.08
CA GLY A 26 42.01 -3.86 -2.49
C GLY A 26 40.90 -3.40 -3.46
N VAL A 27 39.90 -2.68 -2.97
CA VAL A 27 38.81 -2.11 -3.79
C VAL A 27 39.05 -0.60 -3.97
N PRO A 28 38.95 -0.07 -5.21
CA PRO A 28 39.07 1.37 -5.43
C PRO A 28 37.92 2.11 -4.72
N VAL A 29 38.25 3.08 -3.86
CA VAL A 29 37.28 3.91 -3.12
C VAL A 29 36.09 4.46 -3.93
N PRO A 30 36.22 4.88 -5.21
CA PRO A 30 35.04 5.29 -5.98
C PRO A 30 34.00 4.17 -6.16
N MET A 31 34.41 2.90 -6.21
CA MET A 31 33.46 1.78 -6.25
C MET A 31 32.76 1.56 -4.92
N VAL A 32 33.45 1.76 -3.79
CA VAL A 32 32.83 1.67 -2.46
C VAL A 32 31.76 2.75 -2.28
N ILE A 33 32.05 3.97 -2.73
CA ILE A 33 31.08 5.07 -2.70
C ILE A 33 29.89 4.75 -3.61
N LEU A 34 30.12 4.21 -4.81
CA LEU A 34 29.06 3.82 -5.73
C LEU A 34 28.15 2.73 -5.13
N SER A 35 28.72 1.70 -4.51
CA SER A 35 27.92 0.65 -3.84
C SER A 35 27.11 1.20 -2.67
N LEU A 36 27.66 2.17 -1.93
CA LEU A 36 26.98 2.79 -0.79
C LEU A 36 25.81 3.67 -1.27
N VAL A 37 25.98 4.38 -2.38
CA VAL A 37 24.92 5.16 -3.02
C VAL A 37 23.81 4.25 -3.57
N ILE A 38 24.16 3.15 -4.23
CA ILE A 38 23.17 2.18 -4.74
C ILE A 38 22.41 1.51 -3.58
N ALA A 39 23.11 1.10 -2.51
CA ALA A 39 22.48 0.53 -1.33
C ALA A 39 21.55 1.53 -0.62
N ALA A 40 21.93 2.81 -0.55
CA ALA A 40 21.08 3.86 -0.01
C ALA A 40 19.84 4.13 -0.88
N LEU A 41 19.99 4.12 -2.21
CA LEU A 41 18.87 4.25 -3.16
C LEU A 41 17.91 3.06 -3.10
N LEU A 42 18.43 1.85 -2.99
CA LEU A 42 17.64 0.64 -2.78
C LEU A 42 16.93 0.69 -1.41
N GLY A 43 17.65 1.09 -0.35
CA GLY A 43 17.08 1.28 0.99
C GLY A 43 15.96 2.32 1.01
N ALA A 44 16.08 3.41 0.26
CA ALA A 44 15.02 4.43 0.15
C ALA A 44 13.80 3.92 -0.62
N GLN A 45 13.99 3.11 -1.67
CA GLN A 45 12.88 2.45 -2.38
C GLN A 45 12.18 1.41 -1.50
N LEU A 46 12.95 0.64 -0.71
CA LEU A 46 12.43 -0.28 0.29
C LEU A 46 11.64 0.45 1.39
N ALA A 47 12.14 1.59 1.89
CA ALA A 47 11.41 2.39 2.87
C ALA A 47 10.08 2.94 2.33
N LYS A 48 10.05 3.39 1.07
CA LYS A 48 8.82 3.83 0.38
C LYS A 48 7.82 2.70 0.19
N ALA A 49 8.30 1.50 -0.17
CA ALA A 49 7.47 0.31 -0.29
C ALA A 49 6.96 -0.17 1.07
N LEU A 50 7.76 -0.02 2.14
CA LEU A 50 7.33 -0.31 3.51
C LEU A 50 6.35 0.73 4.04
N GLU A 51 6.48 2.02 3.73
CA GLU A 51 5.49 3.04 4.11
C GLU A 51 4.15 2.81 3.41
N GLN A 52 4.17 2.40 2.13
CA GLN A 52 2.97 1.99 1.40
C GLN A 52 2.38 0.66 1.92
N SER A 53 3.24 -0.26 2.37
CA SER A 53 2.79 -1.53 2.94
C SER A 53 2.34 -1.39 4.40
N THR A 54 2.90 -0.46 5.17
CA THR A 54 2.58 -0.25 6.60
C THR A 54 1.33 0.60 6.76
N THR A 55 1.04 1.51 5.84
CA THR A 55 -0.30 2.11 5.73
C THR A 55 -1.34 1.09 5.23
N SER A 56 -0.93 -0.03 4.65
CA SER A 56 -1.80 -1.12 4.16
C SER A 56 -1.79 -2.40 5.02
N SER A 57 -0.99 -2.43 6.09
CA SER A 57 -0.85 -3.59 6.98
C SER A 57 -1.04 -3.14 8.44
N SER A 58 -2.26 -2.76 8.78
CA SER A 58 -2.72 -2.95 10.16
C SER A 58 -2.69 -4.46 10.43
N HIS A 59 -1.61 -4.92 11.07
CA HIS A 59 -1.54 -6.24 11.67
C HIS A 59 -2.66 -6.36 12.72
N VAL A 60 -3.83 -6.86 12.31
CA VAL A 60 -4.82 -7.38 13.24
C VAL A 60 -4.23 -8.65 13.84
N THR A 61 -3.60 -8.47 14.99
CA THR A 61 -3.21 -9.55 15.87
C THR A 61 -4.52 -10.15 16.36
N GLY A 62 -4.74 -11.44 16.07
CA GLY A 62 -6.02 -12.12 16.24
C GLY A 62 -6.72 -11.79 17.56
N ALA A 63 -7.84 -11.09 17.46
CA ALA A 63 -8.88 -11.18 18.45
C ALA A 63 -9.71 -12.42 18.09
N SER A 64 -9.82 -13.35 19.03
CA SER A 64 -10.79 -14.44 18.98
C SER A 64 -12.16 -13.88 18.61
N VAL A 65 -12.72 -14.38 17.51
CA VAL A 65 -14.05 -14.02 17.02
C VAL A 65 -15.11 -14.57 17.98
N ASP A 66 -15.56 -13.72 18.91
CA ASP A 66 -16.76 -13.98 19.70
C ASP A 66 -17.97 -13.74 18.76
N SER A 67 -18.66 -14.82 18.40
CA SER A 67 -19.54 -14.89 17.22
C SER A 67 -20.95 -14.30 17.42
N ASP A 68 -21.13 -13.40 18.38
CA ASP A 68 -22.47 -12.88 18.76
C ASP A 68 -22.61 -11.35 18.76
N ALA A 69 -21.57 -10.59 18.39
CA ALA A 69 -21.65 -9.13 18.35
C ALA A 69 -22.13 -8.64 16.96
N SER A 70 -23.44 -8.54 16.77
CA SER A 70 -23.97 -7.77 15.63
C SER A 70 -23.46 -6.33 15.74
N THR A 71 -22.77 -5.85 14.71
CA THR A 71 -22.35 -4.47 14.58
C THR A 71 -23.55 -3.55 14.83
N GLY A 72 -23.46 -2.65 15.82
CA GLY A 72 -24.57 -1.78 16.22
C GLY A 72 -25.08 -0.97 15.02
N LYS A 73 -26.39 -0.67 14.97
CA LYS A 73 -26.98 0.15 13.91
C LYS A 73 -27.09 1.60 14.35
N ASN A 74 -26.80 2.53 13.45
CA ASN A 74 -27.04 3.95 13.69
C ASN A 74 -28.53 4.31 13.54
N SER A 75 -28.87 5.58 13.78
CA SER A 75 -30.23 6.11 13.65
C SER A 75 -30.82 6.01 12.24
N ALA A 76 -29.98 5.81 11.22
CA ALA A 76 -30.39 5.56 9.83
C ALA A 76 -30.57 4.06 9.51
N GLY A 77 -30.32 3.17 10.48
CA GLY A 77 -30.43 1.72 10.32
C GLY A 77 -29.22 1.06 9.67
N LEU A 78 -28.13 1.81 9.42
CA LEU A 78 -26.87 1.32 8.83
C LEU A 78 -25.99 0.68 9.90
N ALA A 79 -25.24 -0.37 9.54
CA ALA A 79 -24.26 -0.98 10.44
C ALA A 79 -23.07 -0.03 10.68
N VAL A 80 -22.69 0.15 11.94
CA VAL A 80 -21.59 1.03 12.37
C VAL A 80 -20.28 0.26 12.41
N VAL A 81 -19.53 0.31 11.31
CA VAL A 81 -18.30 -0.44 11.11
C VAL A 81 -17.09 0.42 11.48
N THR A 82 -16.19 -0.15 12.26
CA THR A 82 -14.89 0.43 12.60
C THR A 82 -13.80 -0.54 12.17
N GLU A 83 -12.54 -0.11 12.17
CA GLU A 83 -11.42 -1.00 11.89
C GLU A 83 -11.40 -2.23 12.81
N ALA A 84 -11.82 -2.09 14.07
CA ALA A 84 -11.88 -3.19 15.04
C ALA A 84 -13.04 -4.17 14.79
N THR A 85 -14.15 -3.69 14.22
CA THR A 85 -15.37 -4.50 13.98
C THR A 85 -15.55 -4.93 12.52
N LEU A 86 -14.64 -4.50 11.64
CA LEU A 86 -14.69 -4.83 10.22
C LEU A 86 -14.58 -6.34 9.97
N GLY A 87 -13.67 -7.02 10.67
CA GLY A 87 -13.46 -8.46 10.46
C GLY A 87 -14.71 -9.28 10.72
N THR A 88 -15.40 -8.99 11.83
CA THR A 88 -16.67 -9.63 12.20
C THR A 88 -17.78 -9.29 11.22
N GLU A 89 -17.84 -8.05 10.73
CA GLU A 89 -18.86 -7.63 9.76
C GLU A 89 -18.66 -8.31 8.40
N VAL A 90 -17.43 -8.41 7.93
CA VAL A 90 -17.12 -9.08 6.66
C VAL A 90 -17.41 -10.59 6.77
N GLN A 91 -17.10 -11.24 7.89
CA GLN A 91 -17.49 -12.64 8.14
C GLN A 91 -19.03 -12.78 8.08
N ARG A 92 -19.77 -11.91 8.77
CA ARG A 92 -21.24 -11.89 8.75
C ARG A 92 -21.76 -11.75 7.32
N LEU A 93 -21.20 -10.82 6.55
CA LEU A 93 -21.58 -10.56 5.17
C LEU A 93 -21.34 -11.76 4.25
N VAL A 94 -20.20 -12.42 4.40
CA VAL A 94 -19.87 -13.66 3.68
C VAL A 94 -20.89 -14.75 4.01
N ASP A 95 -21.34 -14.83 5.26
CA ASP A 95 -22.32 -15.82 5.71
C ASP A 95 -23.77 -15.51 5.30
N THR A 96 -24.19 -14.24 5.35
CA THR A 96 -25.57 -13.84 5.02
C THR A 96 -25.80 -13.67 3.52
N GLY A 97 -24.74 -13.42 2.76
CA GLY A 97 -24.78 -13.36 1.31
C GLY A 97 -25.58 -12.19 0.72
N THR A 98 -25.72 -11.10 1.47
CA THR A 98 -26.46 -9.91 1.05
C THR A 98 -25.62 -9.08 0.10
N ILE A 99 -26.01 -9.06 -1.18
CA ILE A 99 -25.48 -8.13 -2.17
C ILE A 99 -26.49 -6.99 -2.26
N GLN A 100 -26.15 -5.79 -1.79
CA GLN A 100 -26.98 -4.62 -2.08
C GLN A 100 -26.91 -4.29 -3.57
N SER A 101 -28.02 -3.79 -4.13
CA SER A 101 -28.13 -3.49 -5.56
C SER A 101 -27.14 -2.41 -6.00
N MET A 102 -26.33 -2.70 -7.04
CA MET A 102 -25.37 -1.78 -7.68
C MET A 102 -25.99 -0.57 -8.39
N THR A 103 -27.30 -0.35 -8.25
CA THR A 103 -28.01 0.73 -8.95
C THR A 103 -27.70 2.12 -8.40
N SER A 104 -27.25 2.23 -7.15
CA SER A 104 -26.90 3.50 -6.50
C SER A 104 -25.40 3.78 -6.44
N PHE A 105 -24.56 2.77 -6.63
CA PHE A 105 -23.10 2.88 -6.50
C PHE A 105 -22.39 1.92 -7.47
N ASP A 106 -21.49 2.45 -8.30
CA ASP A 106 -20.68 1.66 -9.24
C ASP A 106 -19.36 1.24 -8.59
N ALA A 107 -19.42 0.13 -7.84
CA ALA A 107 -18.24 -0.44 -7.20
C ALA A 107 -17.15 -0.88 -8.20
N ALA A 108 -17.53 -1.29 -9.41
CA ALA A 108 -16.58 -1.73 -10.42
C ALA A 108 -15.79 -0.56 -11.01
N GLN A 109 -16.42 0.60 -11.19
CA GLN A 109 -15.75 1.85 -11.56
C GLN A 109 -14.86 2.35 -10.43
N CYS A 110 -15.36 2.38 -9.19
CA CYS A 110 -14.59 2.80 -8.02
C CYS A 110 -13.33 1.94 -7.84
N LEU A 111 -13.43 0.61 -7.86
CA LEU A 111 -12.25 -0.26 -7.72
C LEU A 111 -11.23 -0.06 -8.86
N ARG A 112 -11.69 0.16 -10.09
CA ARG A 112 -10.79 0.47 -11.22
C ARG A 112 -10.03 1.77 -11.01
N GLU A 113 -10.69 2.81 -10.49
CA GLU A 113 -10.04 4.08 -10.13
C GLU A 113 -9.01 3.89 -9.01
N GLN A 114 -9.27 2.99 -8.06
CA GLN A 114 -8.31 2.58 -7.02
C GLN A 114 -7.16 1.69 -7.54
N GLY A 115 -7.16 1.31 -8.82
CA GLY A 115 -6.17 0.39 -9.40
C GLY A 115 -6.38 -1.08 -8.99
N ILE A 116 -7.55 -1.42 -8.45
CA ILE A 116 -7.91 -2.77 -8.01
C ILE A 116 -8.60 -3.48 -9.18
N THR A 117 -8.04 -4.62 -9.60
CA THR A 117 -8.57 -5.44 -10.70
C THR A 117 -9.37 -6.65 -10.23
N GLU A 118 -9.57 -6.78 -8.92
CA GLU A 118 -10.29 -7.89 -8.31
C GLU A 118 -11.80 -7.74 -8.50
N SER A 119 -12.51 -8.86 -8.42
CA SER A 119 -13.98 -8.85 -8.54
C SER A 119 -14.61 -8.48 -7.21
N VAL A 120 -15.66 -7.65 -7.27
CA VAL A 120 -16.50 -7.34 -6.10
C VAL A 120 -17.31 -8.58 -5.75
N LEU A 121 -17.17 -9.04 -4.53
CA LEU A 121 -17.87 -10.21 -3.99
C LEU A 121 -19.10 -9.78 -3.18
N ILE A 122 -18.92 -8.73 -2.37
CA ILE A 122 -19.95 -8.21 -1.48
C ILE A 122 -19.84 -6.69 -1.44
N MET A 123 -20.99 -6.04 -1.35
CA MET A 123 -21.12 -4.60 -1.25
C MET A 123 -22.24 -4.27 -0.27
N GLU A 124 -21.92 -3.47 0.75
CA GLU A 124 -22.87 -3.01 1.77
C GLU A 124 -22.64 -1.54 2.11
N GLU A 125 -23.73 -0.79 2.26
CA GLU A 125 -23.68 0.57 2.80
C GLU A 125 -23.51 0.52 4.32
N VAL A 126 -22.51 1.22 4.83
CA VAL A 126 -22.11 1.20 6.24
C VAL A 126 -21.89 2.63 6.77
N SER A 127 -22.00 2.77 8.09
CA SER A 127 -21.54 3.95 8.81
C SER A 127 -20.11 3.68 9.28
N TRP A 128 -19.13 4.40 8.75
CA TRP A 128 -17.72 4.20 9.05
C TRP A 128 -17.25 5.07 10.23
N GLY A 129 -16.59 4.42 11.19
CA GLY A 129 -15.92 5.07 12.30
C GLY A 129 -16.86 5.65 13.36
N ALA A 130 -16.27 6.35 14.34
CA ALA A 130 -17.02 7.00 15.42
C ALA A 130 -17.75 8.29 14.98
N GLU A 131 -17.37 8.82 13.81
CA GLU A 131 -17.93 10.02 13.19
C GLU A 131 -19.21 9.72 12.39
N ASP A 132 -19.64 8.45 12.33
CA ASP A 132 -20.80 7.99 11.55
C ASP A 132 -20.76 8.43 10.07
N THR A 133 -19.59 8.31 9.44
CA THR A 133 -19.41 8.71 8.03
C THR A 133 -20.04 7.67 7.12
N SER A 134 -21.03 8.04 6.31
CA SER A 134 -21.60 7.14 5.31
C SER A 134 -20.53 6.70 4.31
N GLY A 135 -20.45 5.38 4.08
CA GLY A 135 -19.50 4.78 3.14
C GLY A 135 -19.99 3.45 2.61
N TRP A 136 -19.30 2.95 1.59
CA TRP A 136 -19.52 1.64 1.01
C TRP A 136 -18.41 0.69 1.43
N LEU A 137 -18.79 -0.40 2.07
CA LEU A 137 -17.91 -1.53 2.33
C LEU A 137 -17.89 -2.44 1.10
N LEU A 138 -16.74 -2.52 0.46
CA LEU A 138 -16.46 -3.35 -0.71
C LEU A 138 -15.57 -4.51 -0.29
N VAL A 139 -16.09 -5.73 -0.44
CA VAL A 139 -15.31 -6.95 -0.25
C VAL A 139 -14.96 -7.49 -1.64
N HIS A 140 -13.68 -7.67 -1.90
CA HIS A 140 -13.18 -8.11 -3.20
C HIS A 140 -12.06 -9.13 -3.06
N GLY A 141 -11.88 -9.94 -4.11
CA GLY A 141 -10.86 -10.98 -4.11
C GLY A 141 -10.85 -11.80 -5.39
N PRO A 142 -9.89 -12.75 -5.51
CA PRO A 142 -9.72 -13.60 -6.68
C PRO A 142 -10.67 -14.82 -6.67
N VAL A 143 -11.32 -15.09 -5.56
CA VAL A 143 -12.18 -16.26 -5.33
C VAL A 143 -13.62 -15.81 -5.10
N ASP A 144 -14.58 -16.60 -5.56
CA ASP A 144 -15.99 -16.33 -5.31
C ASP A 144 -16.37 -16.55 -3.84
N ARG A 145 -17.54 -16.02 -3.48
CA ARG A 145 -18.05 -16.07 -2.10
C ARG A 145 -18.26 -17.51 -1.61
N GLU A 146 -18.78 -18.39 -2.45
CA GLU A 146 -19.06 -19.78 -2.08
C GLU A 146 -17.75 -20.53 -1.76
N THR A 147 -16.70 -20.31 -2.56
CA THR A 147 -15.35 -20.82 -2.32
C THR A 147 -14.78 -20.29 -1.00
N LEU A 148 -14.96 -19.00 -0.72
CA LEU A 148 -14.50 -18.38 0.54
C LEU A 148 -15.20 -18.95 1.77
N ARG A 149 -16.51 -19.16 1.69
CA ARG A 149 -17.28 -19.76 2.79
C ARG A 149 -16.81 -21.17 3.10
N ALA A 150 -16.53 -21.96 2.07
CA ALA A 150 -16.19 -23.37 2.23
C ALA A 150 -14.75 -23.57 2.74
N ASN A 151 -13.80 -22.73 2.31
CA ASN A 151 -12.38 -22.96 2.57
C ASN A 151 -11.76 -21.94 3.53
N GLY A 152 -12.47 -20.86 3.86
CA GLY A 152 -11.86 -19.69 4.48
C GLY A 152 -10.81 -19.05 3.57
N GLY A 153 -10.12 -18.04 4.09
CA GLY A 153 -9.02 -17.40 3.36
C GLY A 153 -8.79 -15.95 3.73
N ILE A 154 -7.83 -15.33 3.06
CA ILE A 154 -7.58 -13.90 3.17
C ILE A 154 -8.28 -13.21 2.00
N ILE A 155 -9.09 -12.21 2.33
CA ILE A 155 -9.80 -11.37 1.35
C ILE A 155 -9.46 -9.92 1.56
N SER A 156 -9.62 -9.14 0.50
CA SER A 156 -9.43 -7.71 0.53
C SER A 156 -10.75 -7.03 0.86
N ALA A 157 -10.69 -6.05 1.75
CA ALA A 157 -11.82 -5.18 2.07
C ALA A 157 -11.38 -3.73 1.90
N THR A 158 -12.27 -2.92 1.34
CA THR A 158 -12.05 -1.50 1.11
C THR A 158 -13.31 -0.75 1.53
N VAL A 159 -13.16 0.32 2.29
CA VAL A 159 -14.25 1.24 2.64
C VAL A 159 -14.03 2.54 1.88
N VAL A 160 -15.03 2.96 1.11
CA VAL A 160 -14.95 4.13 0.23
C VAL A 160 -16.12 5.08 0.48
N LEU A 161 -15.92 6.36 0.13
CA LEU A 161 -16.97 7.36 0.15
C LEU A 161 -17.99 7.10 -0.97
N PRO A 162 -19.25 7.55 -0.81
CA PRO A 162 -20.29 7.43 -1.85
C PRO A 162 -19.95 8.15 -3.17
N THR A 163 -18.97 9.06 -3.15
CA THR A 163 -18.47 9.80 -4.32
C THR A 163 -17.53 8.98 -5.22
N CYS A 164 -17.00 7.85 -4.72
CA CYS A 164 -16.09 7.01 -5.50
C CYS A 164 -16.73 6.50 -6.79
N GLY A 165 -16.00 6.51 -7.91
CA GLY A 165 -16.53 6.05 -9.20
C GLY A 165 -17.47 7.03 -9.92
N THR A 166 -17.74 8.20 -9.34
CA THR A 166 -18.57 9.23 -9.99
C THR A 166 -17.77 10.16 -10.91
N GLY A 167 -16.42 10.09 -10.87
CA GLY A 167 -15.54 11.02 -11.58
C GLY A 167 -15.69 12.48 -11.12
N ALA A 168 -16.34 12.71 -9.97
CA ALA A 168 -16.57 14.06 -9.43
C ALA A 168 -15.29 14.69 -8.86
N HIS A 169 -14.22 13.91 -8.68
CA HIS A 169 -12.95 14.38 -8.14
C HIS A 169 -11.88 14.27 -9.24
N ASP A 170 -11.38 15.42 -9.70
CA ASP A 170 -10.21 15.56 -10.58
C ASP A 170 -8.89 15.27 -9.81
N GLU A 171 -9.00 15.06 -8.49
CA GLU A 171 -7.92 14.80 -7.55
C GLU A 171 -7.79 13.30 -7.21
N ASP A 172 -6.59 12.93 -6.78
CA ASP A 172 -6.13 11.58 -6.44
C ASP A 172 -7.24 10.61 -5.99
N PRO A 173 -7.46 9.47 -6.69
CA PRO A 173 -8.47 8.48 -6.31
C PRO A 173 -8.29 7.96 -4.87
N GLY A 174 -7.10 8.11 -4.27
CA GLY A 174 -6.89 7.81 -2.85
C GLY A 174 -7.74 8.61 -1.87
N GLN A 175 -8.31 9.76 -2.26
CA GLN A 175 -9.13 10.59 -1.37
C GLN A 175 -10.52 10.02 -1.09
N ASP A 176 -11.09 9.26 -2.02
CA ASP A 176 -12.37 8.59 -1.83
C ASP A 176 -12.25 7.34 -0.95
N ARG A 177 -11.02 6.92 -0.59
CA ARG A 177 -10.77 5.73 0.21
C ARG A 177 -10.66 6.07 1.68
N LEU A 178 -11.65 5.64 2.46
CA LEU A 178 -11.65 5.79 3.92
C LEU A 178 -10.74 4.76 4.59
N TRP A 179 -10.71 3.53 4.06
CA TRP A 179 -9.88 2.44 4.59
C TRP A 179 -9.65 1.36 3.53
N ALA A 180 -8.51 0.67 3.59
CA ALA A 180 -8.26 -0.55 2.84
C ALA A 180 -7.36 -1.50 3.62
N GLY A 181 -7.62 -2.80 3.49
CA GLY A 181 -6.82 -3.82 4.14
C GLY A 181 -7.31 -5.21 3.81
N HIS A 182 -6.78 -6.17 4.57
CA HIS A 182 -7.09 -7.58 4.38
C HIS A 182 -7.77 -8.13 5.63
N VAL A 183 -8.76 -8.99 5.42
CA VAL A 183 -9.50 -9.66 6.48
C VAL A 183 -9.33 -11.16 6.32
N MET A 184 -9.09 -11.85 7.43
CA MET A 184 -9.06 -13.31 7.48
C MET A 184 -10.48 -13.84 7.74
N ILE A 185 -10.96 -14.68 6.83
CA ILE A 185 -12.24 -15.41 6.94
C ILE A 185 -11.94 -16.83 7.41
N GLY A 186 -12.65 -17.25 8.46
CA GLY A 186 -12.60 -18.62 8.94
C GLY A 186 -13.39 -19.55 8.02
N SER A 187 -12.90 -20.79 7.85
CA SER A 187 -13.71 -21.86 7.27
C SER A 187 -14.72 -22.36 8.31
N LEU A 188 -15.94 -22.65 7.87
CA LEU A 188 -16.96 -23.35 8.67
C LEU A 188 -16.63 -24.84 8.86
#